data_AF-L0AWE9-F1
#
_entry.id   AF-L0AWE9-F1
#
_cell.length_a   1.000
_cell.length_b   1.000
_cell.length_c   1.000
_cell.angle_alpha   90.00
_cell.angle_beta   90.00
_cell.angle_gamma   90.00
#
_symmetry.space_group_name_H-M   'P 1'
#
loop_
_entity.id
_entity.type
_entity.pdbx_description
1 polymer ?
#
loop_
_entity_poly.entity_id
_entity_poly.type
_entity_poly.pdbx_seq_one_letter_code
_entity_poly.pdbx_strand_id
1 'polypeptide(L)'
;MVDDGVTIRLGVKQPNSVYTTGGRTIKVTRDEEPPGSGFTRYTHKDEHNQPFILAKIQDNQNYPIDINQLGGKEVTSVAAYYWTGNASNVLMVGVTTGNTTTYYGNRKSDGSNEWIELTGYKHSHPPLINDDIERTLDDLVCSSYGAVTMDLSKGTSFSGNKPYCCRCDDHNNIKITVNRGAVPASSQIEYCKHSIEDPKHKLAKIRYYLYDSGDAYNTNNHKNRRRIKPSNLELPTSDVTSISAFYCGGNPVLIYIDGTTATTGWYKKNGSSSSSNSRDEQWDRLKDGPEKSPDKITICGSNDLEKLKNAIYCASAVKCPIPLPAESGLTPGSLVVARGNSGEPLAAVLGLQADPLNPGASGKPIGNAGGGGKAGGHSTDRRAEGGSSGQIPLQHQIQREESTPSGAQPAAGTRGNEGFTFQNGPGDKGTEPQEPEELHGLPTVEQILEMLGGAVHLGSALTADATRKLAKNTTDKLLSDLISLVGTAGTEDTTQLQPPTSAPSGNETSAAQETAAPGGSPRAEALGGVGLATLGTMSLGSISGISSGTLAGAGATFFGGWKLYNRYKGDPWVRQI
;
A
#
# COMPACT_ATOMS: atom_id res chain seq x y z
N MET A 1 35.68 18.47 -22.94
CA MET A 1 34.24 18.45 -23.22
C MET A 1 33.55 18.46 -21.88
N VAL A 2 32.64 19.40 -21.64
CA VAL A 2 31.83 19.38 -20.42
C VAL A 2 30.86 18.22 -20.57
N ASP A 3 30.83 17.30 -19.61
CA ASP A 3 29.83 16.22 -19.60
C ASP A 3 28.47 16.87 -19.32
N ASP A 4 27.61 16.94 -20.33
CA ASP A 4 26.26 17.52 -20.23
C ASP A 4 25.34 16.69 -19.30
N GLY A 5 25.80 15.53 -18.84
CA GLY A 5 25.09 14.62 -17.97
C GLY A 5 23.94 13.88 -18.67
N VAL A 6 23.43 12.87 -17.99
CA VAL A 6 22.39 11.97 -18.49
C VAL A 6 21.01 12.49 -18.09
N THR A 7 20.11 12.60 -19.07
CA THR A 7 18.69 12.87 -18.85
C THR A 7 17.90 11.56 -18.85
N ILE A 8 17.34 11.18 -17.70
CA ILE A 8 16.51 9.98 -17.62
C ILE A 8 15.09 10.28 -18.07
N ARG A 9 14.55 9.48 -19.00
CA ARG A 9 13.22 9.67 -19.59
C ARG A 9 12.29 8.55 -19.13
N LEU A 10 11.46 8.81 -18.13
CA LEU A 10 10.56 7.80 -17.56
C LEU A 10 9.44 7.36 -18.53
N GLY A 11 9.19 8.15 -19.58
CA GLY A 11 8.32 7.76 -20.70
C GLY A 11 8.84 6.56 -21.50
N VAL A 12 10.13 6.23 -21.42
CA VAL A 12 10.72 5.05 -22.09
C VAL A 12 10.48 3.81 -21.22
N LYS A 13 9.37 3.12 -21.47
CA LYS A 13 8.89 1.97 -20.68
C LYS A 13 9.00 0.63 -21.39
N GLN A 14 9.55 0.57 -22.59
CA GLN A 14 9.68 -0.71 -23.30
C GLN A 14 10.78 -1.56 -22.63
N PRO A 15 10.47 -2.78 -22.15
CA PRO A 15 11.48 -3.65 -21.56
C PRO A 15 12.59 -3.94 -22.58
N ASN A 16 13.85 -3.90 -22.13
CA ASN A 16 15.05 -4.07 -22.95
C ASN A 16 15.25 -3.01 -24.03
N SER A 17 14.50 -1.90 -23.99
CA SER A 17 14.81 -0.75 -24.85
C SER A 17 16.09 -0.06 -24.39
N VAL A 18 16.74 0.60 -25.34
CA VAL A 18 17.90 1.45 -25.11
C VAL A 18 17.65 2.83 -25.69
N TYR A 19 18.21 3.87 -25.06
CA TYR A 19 18.21 5.23 -25.60
C TYR A 19 19.49 5.96 -25.23
N THR A 20 19.93 6.87 -26.10
CA THR A 20 21.16 7.63 -25.89
C THR A 20 20.85 9.03 -25.34
N THR A 21 21.62 9.46 -24.34
CA THR A 21 21.54 10.79 -23.74
C THR A 21 22.87 11.12 -23.07
N GLY A 22 23.36 12.37 -23.16
CA GLY A 22 24.63 12.76 -22.52
C GLY A 22 25.82 11.89 -22.93
N GLY A 23 25.85 11.40 -24.18
CA GLY A 23 26.89 10.47 -24.65
C GLY A 23 26.84 9.05 -24.06
N ARG A 24 25.83 8.71 -23.23
CA ARG A 24 25.63 7.38 -22.64
C ARG A 24 24.47 6.65 -23.27
N THR A 25 24.56 5.33 -23.38
CA THR A 25 23.46 4.44 -23.75
C THR A 25 22.80 3.93 -22.49
N ILE A 26 21.52 4.25 -22.30
CA ILE A 26 20.72 3.86 -21.14
C ILE A 26 19.80 2.71 -21.52
N LYS A 27 19.96 1.58 -20.83
CA LYS A 27 19.13 0.38 -20.93
C LYS A 27 18.00 0.43 -19.91
N VAL A 28 16.81 0.04 -20.35
CA VAL A 28 15.61 -0.06 -19.51
C VAL A 28 15.25 -1.52 -19.25
N THR A 29 15.16 -1.90 -17.98
CA THR A 29 14.61 -3.20 -17.56
C THR A 29 13.26 -3.03 -16.88
N ARG A 30 12.42 -4.07 -16.92
CA ARG A 30 11.10 -4.08 -16.30
C ARG A 30 10.96 -5.30 -15.42
N ASP A 31 10.41 -5.11 -14.23
CA ASP A 31 10.07 -6.18 -13.30
C ASP A 31 8.89 -5.77 -12.39
N GLU A 32 8.40 -6.69 -11.55
CA GLU A 32 7.37 -6.41 -10.55
C GLU A 32 8.03 -6.29 -9.18
N GLU A 33 7.98 -5.10 -8.57
CA GLU A 33 8.66 -4.81 -7.31
C GLU A 33 7.73 -4.00 -6.37
N PRO A 34 7.38 -4.56 -5.20
CA PRO A 34 7.69 -5.93 -4.77
C PRO A 34 6.94 -7.00 -5.59
N PRO A 35 7.45 -8.24 -5.69
CA PRO A 35 6.77 -9.30 -6.44
C PRO A 35 5.36 -9.56 -5.93
N GLY A 36 4.39 -9.72 -6.85
CA GLY A 36 2.97 -9.96 -6.55
C GLY A 36 2.21 -8.77 -5.96
N SER A 37 2.82 -7.59 -5.90
CA SER A 37 2.22 -6.38 -5.31
C SER A 37 1.31 -5.60 -6.26
N GLY A 38 1.31 -5.92 -7.57
CA GLY A 38 0.64 -5.11 -8.58
C GLY A 38 1.37 -3.79 -8.89
N PHE A 39 2.68 -3.70 -8.60
CA PHE A 39 3.53 -2.57 -8.95
C PHE A 39 4.60 -2.97 -9.95
N THR A 40 4.69 -2.25 -11.06
CA THR A 40 5.75 -2.44 -12.06
C THR A 40 6.87 -1.44 -11.79
N ARG A 41 8.11 -1.95 -11.73
CA ARG A 41 9.34 -1.16 -11.69
C ARG A 41 9.98 -1.12 -13.08
N TYR A 42 10.41 0.07 -13.50
CA TYR A 42 11.27 0.27 -14.66
C TYR A 42 12.61 0.82 -14.17
N THR A 43 13.71 0.17 -14.51
CA THR A 43 15.05 0.57 -14.09
C THR A 43 15.85 1.04 -15.29
N HIS A 44 16.33 2.28 -15.22
CA HIS A 44 17.18 2.95 -16.19
C HIS A 44 18.63 2.89 -15.69
N LYS A 45 19.50 2.21 -16.45
CA LYS A 45 20.92 2.00 -16.14
C LYS A 45 21.76 2.24 -17.37
N ASP A 46 23.01 2.66 -17.20
CA ASP A 46 24.00 2.61 -18.28
C ASP A 46 24.13 1.16 -18.79
N GLU A 47 24.18 0.96 -20.10
CA GLU A 47 24.23 -0.36 -20.75
C GLU A 47 25.43 -1.20 -20.29
N HIS A 48 26.54 -0.55 -19.91
CA HIS A 48 27.76 -1.16 -19.42
C HIS A 48 27.85 -1.14 -17.87
N ASN A 49 26.74 -0.85 -17.19
CA ASN A 49 26.64 -0.70 -15.74
C ASN A 49 27.62 0.31 -15.15
N GLN A 50 28.01 1.32 -15.93
CA GLN A 50 28.89 2.39 -15.44
C GLN A 50 28.06 3.47 -14.73
N PRO A 51 28.58 4.05 -13.64
CA PRO A 51 27.96 5.24 -13.08
C PRO A 51 27.98 6.41 -14.08
N PHE A 52 27.05 7.34 -13.92
CA PHE A 52 26.92 8.52 -14.78
C PHE A 52 26.43 9.74 -14.01
N ILE A 53 26.79 10.94 -14.47
CA ILE A 53 26.30 12.19 -13.89
C ILE A 53 24.83 12.39 -14.27
N LEU A 54 23.94 12.46 -13.28
CA LEU A 54 22.52 12.71 -13.51
C LEU A 54 22.29 14.21 -13.75
N ALA A 55 21.84 14.56 -14.96
CA ALA A 55 21.47 15.93 -15.29
C ALA A 55 20.05 16.26 -14.81
N LYS A 56 19.07 15.43 -15.19
CA LYS A 56 17.65 15.58 -14.80
C LYS A 56 16.88 14.29 -15.03
N ILE A 57 15.70 14.19 -14.40
CA ILE A 57 14.72 13.14 -14.67
C ILE A 57 13.50 13.81 -15.30
N GLN A 58 12.93 13.20 -16.34
CA GLN A 58 11.72 13.65 -17.01
C GLN A 58 10.60 12.63 -16.83
N ASP A 59 9.39 13.10 -16.54
CA ASP A 59 8.20 12.26 -16.42
C ASP A 59 7.73 11.69 -17.77
N ASN A 60 6.53 11.10 -17.81
CA ASN A 60 6.01 10.48 -19.03
C ASN A 60 5.59 11.51 -20.10
N GLN A 61 5.48 12.78 -19.72
CA GLN A 61 5.12 13.91 -20.56
C GLN A 61 6.35 14.77 -20.92
N ASN A 62 7.54 14.29 -20.57
CA ASN A 62 8.83 14.97 -20.72
C ASN A 62 9.01 16.21 -19.83
N TYR A 63 8.14 16.43 -18.84
CA TYR A 63 8.32 17.49 -17.87
C TYR A 63 9.43 17.11 -16.88
N PRO A 64 10.31 18.05 -16.52
CA PRO A 64 11.33 17.78 -15.51
C PRO A 64 10.65 17.47 -14.17
N ILE A 65 11.08 16.40 -13.53
CA ILE A 65 10.77 16.10 -12.14
C ILE A 65 11.70 16.97 -11.30
N ASP A 66 11.12 17.87 -10.51
CA ASP A 66 11.90 18.76 -9.67
C ASP A 66 12.41 18.02 -8.43
N ILE A 67 13.67 17.58 -8.51
CA ILE A 67 14.46 16.96 -7.45
C ILE A 67 15.76 17.75 -7.30
N ASN A 68 15.61 19.00 -6.87
CA ASN A 68 16.65 20.03 -6.73
C ASN A 68 17.99 19.57 -6.12
N GLN A 69 18.03 18.43 -5.42
CA GLN A 69 19.23 17.91 -4.77
C GLN A 69 20.05 16.90 -5.60
N LEU A 70 19.63 16.55 -6.82
CA LEU A 70 20.24 15.45 -7.57
C LEU A 70 21.06 15.86 -8.80
N GLY A 71 20.92 17.10 -9.27
CA GLY A 71 21.69 17.59 -10.41
C GLY A 71 23.21 17.54 -10.13
N GLY A 72 23.96 16.89 -11.03
CA GLY A 72 25.42 16.81 -10.94
C GLY A 72 25.96 15.67 -10.07
N LYS A 73 25.11 14.84 -9.48
CA LYS A 73 25.55 13.65 -8.74
C LYS A 73 25.80 12.48 -9.68
N GLU A 74 26.82 11.70 -9.36
CA GLU A 74 27.06 10.41 -10.01
C GLU A 74 26.06 9.38 -9.47
N VAL A 75 25.32 8.74 -10.37
CA VAL A 75 24.30 7.74 -10.05
C VAL A 75 24.57 6.45 -10.81
N THR A 76 24.17 5.33 -10.25
CA THR A 76 24.30 4.00 -10.87
C THR A 76 23.01 3.57 -11.55
N SER A 77 21.86 4.01 -11.05
CA SER A 77 20.56 3.73 -11.67
C SER A 77 19.46 4.66 -11.21
N VAL A 78 18.40 4.75 -12.03
CA VAL A 78 17.13 5.38 -11.68
C VAL A 78 16.01 4.37 -11.89
N ALA A 79 15.21 4.11 -10.86
CA ALA A 79 14.05 3.25 -10.92
C ALA A 79 12.76 4.09 -10.86
N ALA A 80 11.73 3.73 -11.62
CA ALA A 80 10.41 4.34 -11.56
C ALA A 80 9.33 3.27 -11.34
N TYR A 81 8.43 3.56 -10.39
CA TYR A 81 7.39 2.63 -9.94
C TYR A 81 6.02 3.11 -10.43
N TYR A 82 5.27 2.17 -10.99
CA TYR A 82 3.96 2.40 -11.57
C TYR A 82 2.97 1.40 -10.99
N TRP A 83 1.73 1.84 -10.81
CA TRP A 83 0.65 0.94 -10.43
C TRP A 83 0.06 0.26 -11.64
N THR A 84 -0.15 -1.05 -11.57
CA THR A 84 -0.76 -1.84 -12.66
C THR A 84 -2.18 -1.39 -12.97
N GLY A 85 -2.92 -0.88 -11.98
CA GLY A 85 -4.25 -0.30 -12.18
C GLY A 85 -4.25 1.03 -12.94
N ASN A 86 -3.10 1.71 -13.05
CA ASN A 86 -2.90 2.87 -13.91
C ASN A 86 -1.40 3.16 -14.14
N ALA A 87 -0.87 2.73 -15.28
CA ALA A 87 0.54 2.91 -15.64
C ALA A 87 0.89 4.28 -16.25
N SER A 88 -0.07 5.22 -16.28
CA SER A 88 0.09 6.51 -16.96
C SER A 88 0.87 7.54 -16.14
N ASN A 89 0.89 7.41 -14.81
CA ASN A 89 1.68 8.30 -13.94
C ASN A 89 2.62 7.49 -13.07
N VAL A 90 3.85 7.98 -12.95
CA VAL A 90 4.83 7.45 -12.01
C VAL A 90 4.40 7.82 -10.58
N LEU A 91 4.47 6.86 -9.69
CA LEU A 91 4.15 7.05 -8.27
C LEU A 91 5.39 7.39 -7.46
N MET A 92 6.49 6.70 -7.74
CA MET A 92 7.72 6.80 -6.98
C MET A 92 8.92 6.68 -7.90
N VAL A 93 9.99 7.40 -7.60
CA VAL A 93 11.30 7.32 -8.27
C VAL A 93 12.35 6.96 -7.22
N GLY A 94 13.15 5.93 -7.48
CA GLY A 94 14.33 5.58 -6.69
C GLY A 94 15.59 6.00 -7.44
N VAL A 95 16.47 6.77 -6.82
CA VAL A 95 17.75 7.20 -7.40
C VAL A 95 18.88 6.56 -6.60
N THR A 96 19.66 5.72 -7.27
CA THR A 96 20.74 4.96 -6.62
C THR A 96 22.08 5.64 -6.86
N THR A 97 22.77 6.00 -5.78
CA THR A 97 24.15 6.52 -5.77
C THR A 97 25.02 5.57 -4.95
N GLY A 98 25.98 4.91 -5.62
CA GLY A 98 26.74 3.82 -5.01
C GLY A 98 25.81 2.68 -4.56
N ASN A 99 25.77 2.42 -3.25
CA ASN A 99 24.94 1.38 -2.63
C ASN A 99 23.66 1.93 -1.98
N THR A 100 23.44 3.24 -2.02
CA THR A 100 22.30 3.90 -1.36
C THR A 100 21.26 4.29 -2.40
N THR A 101 19.99 4.01 -2.11
CA THR A 101 18.87 4.47 -2.95
C THR A 101 18.04 5.48 -2.18
N THR A 102 17.90 6.68 -2.74
CA THR A 102 16.98 7.70 -2.24
C THR A 102 15.67 7.63 -3.01
N TYR A 103 14.54 7.58 -2.31
CA TYR A 103 13.22 7.48 -2.91
C TYR A 103 12.51 8.83 -2.91
N TYR A 104 11.78 9.12 -3.99
CA TYR A 104 10.96 10.31 -4.16
C TYR A 104 9.54 9.89 -4.53
N GLY A 105 8.55 10.40 -3.80
CA GLY A 105 7.14 10.10 -4.03
C GLY A 105 6.43 11.26 -4.71
N ASN A 106 5.56 10.95 -5.66
CA ASN A 106 4.70 11.91 -6.32
C ASN A 106 3.42 12.09 -5.50
N ARG A 107 3.32 13.19 -4.77
CA ARG A 107 2.09 13.64 -4.13
C ARG A 107 1.32 14.49 -5.11
N LYS A 108 0.08 14.12 -5.40
CA LYS A 108 -0.82 15.05 -6.09
C LYS A 108 -1.30 16.10 -5.11
N SER A 109 -0.94 17.36 -5.35
CA SER A 109 -1.45 18.53 -4.65
C SER A 109 -2.11 19.45 -5.67
N ASP A 110 -3.41 19.71 -5.50
CA ASP A 110 -4.22 20.61 -6.36
C ASP A 110 -4.12 20.34 -7.87
N GLY A 111 -3.96 19.08 -8.26
CA GLY A 111 -3.83 18.66 -9.67
C GLY A 111 -2.42 18.80 -10.25
N SER A 112 -1.46 19.30 -9.47
CA SER A 112 -0.03 19.32 -9.82
C SER A 112 0.72 18.14 -9.17
N ASN A 113 1.82 17.73 -9.81
CA ASN A 113 2.73 16.73 -9.24
C ASN A 113 3.71 17.44 -8.30
N GLU A 114 3.69 17.06 -7.02
CA GLU A 114 4.66 17.48 -6.03
C GLU A 114 5.58 16.31 -5.69
N TRP A 115 6.87 16.47 -5.91
CA TRP A 115 7.86 15.43 -5.64
C TRP A 115 8.53 15.69 -4.30
N ILE A 116 8.36 14.75 -3.38
CA ILE A 116 8.97 14.82 -2.05
C ILE A 116 9.95 13.67 -1.87
N GLU A 117 11.06 13.94 -1.18
CA GLU A 117 11.95 12.87 -0.72
C GLU A 117 11.23 12.04 0.36
N LEU A 118 11.21 10.73 0.17
CA LEU A 118 10.60 9.76 1.08
C LEU A 118 11.67 9.34 2.08
N THR A 119 11.49 9.79 3.32
CA THR A 119 12.39 9.49 4.43
C THR A 119 11.65 8.65 5.47
N GLY A 120 12.38 7.96 6.35
CA GLY A 120 11.77 7.20 7.45
C GLY A 120 11.17 8.09 8.55
N TYR A 121 11.36 9.40 8.50
CA TYR A 121 10.97 10.33 9.56
C TYR A 121 9.64 11.04 9.27
N LYS A 122 9.04 11.64 10.31
CA LYS A 122 7.75 12.35 10.31
C LYS A 122 7.67 13.58 9.37
N HIS A 123 8.61 13.76 8.46
CA HIS A 123 8.67 14.91 7.55
C HIS A 123 8.26 14.56 6.13
N SER A 124 8.17 13.27 5.80
CA SER A 124 7.67 12.81 4.50
C SER A 124 6.37 12.07 4.65
N HIS A 125 5.44 12.36 3.74
CA HIS A 125 4.07 11.87 3.82
C HIS A 125 3.59 11.44 2.43
N PRO A 126 3.54 10.14 2.14
CA PRO A 126 3.74 9.03 3.07
C PRO A 126 5.22 8.80 3.45
N PRO A 127 5.52 8.34 4.67
CA PRO A 127 6.88 7.97 5.07
C PRO A 127 7.30 6.61 4.48
N LEU A 128 8.60 6.45 4.21
CA LEU A 128 9.19 5.16 3.87
C LEU A 128 9.69 4.47 5.15
N ILE A 129 8.80 3.72 5.80
CA ILE A 129 9.08 3.07 7.08
C ILE A 129 9.68 1.68 6.84
N ASN A 130 10.82 1.38 7.47
CA ASN A 130 11.48 0.06 7.44
C ASN A 130 11.70 -0.49 6.02
N ASP A 131 11.99 0.40 5.07
CA ASP A 131 12.13 0.07 3.65
C ASP A 131 10.91 -0.66 3.05
N ASP A 132 9.71 -0.48 3.63
CA ASP A 132 8.48 -1.09 3.15
C ASP A 132 7.89 -0.32 1.96
N ILE A 133 8.57 -0.43 0.81
CA ILE A 133 8.24 0.26 -0.44
C ILE A 133 6.78 0.02 -0.85
N GLU A 134 6.27 -1.21 -0.76
CA GLU A 134 4.89 -1.52 -1.17
C GLU A 134 3.86 -0.76 -0.35
N ARG A 135 4.09 -0.59 0.95
CA ARG A 135 3.18 0.19 1.78
C ARG A 135 3.16 1.65 1.35
N THR A 136 4.33 2.25 1.11
CA THR A 136 4.42 3.63 0.62
C THR A 136 3.78 3.78 -0.75
N LEU A 137 3.94 2.79 -1.65
CA LEU A 137 3.25 2.74 -2.94
C LEU A 137 1.73 2.61 -2.79
N ASP A 138 1.23 1.77 -1.88
CA ASP A 138 -0.20 1.64 -1.59
C ASP A 138 -0.77 2.99 -1.08
N ASP A 139 -0.03 3.72 -0.25
CA ASP A 139 -0.42 5.06 0.23
C ASP A 139 -0.45 6.09 -0.93
N LEU A 140 0.53 6.05 -1.84
CA LEU A 140 0.58 6.90 -3.04
C LEU A 140 -0.54 6.56 -4.05
N VAL A 141 -0.91 5.28 -4.21
CA VAL A 141 -2.07 4.86 -5.01
C VAL A 141 -3.36 5.43 -4.43
N CYS A 142 -3.48 5.34 -3.12
CA CYS A 142 -4.66 5.80 -2.41
C CYS A 142 -4.83 7.32 -2.52
N SER A 143 -3.76 8.11 -2.42
CA SER A 143 -3.80 9.56 -2.61
C SER A 143 -4.01 9.96 -4.08
N SER A 144 -3.33 9.31 -5.02
CA SER A 144 -3.31 9.73 -6.43
C SER A 144 -4.49 9.23 -7.27
N TYR A 145 -5.09 8.11 -6.89
CA TYR A 145 -6.11 7.40 -7.67
C TYR A 145 -7.39 7.07 -6.89
N GLY A 146 -7.46 7.40 -5.59
CA GLY A 146 -8.62 7.07 -4.77
C GLY A 146 -8.86 5.56 -4.66
N ALA A 147 -7.81 4.74 -4.80
CA ALA A 147 -7.91 3.29 -4.72
C ALA A 147 -7.31 2.80 -3.40
N VAL A 148 -8.11 2.14 -2.57
CA VAL A 148 -7.78 1.86 -1.17
C VAL A 148 -7.28 0.44 -0.96
N THR A 149 -6.38 0.25 -0.01
CA THR A 149 -5.96 -1.08 0.45
C THR A 149 -6.67 -1.38 1.77
N MET A 150 -7.45 -2.47 1.82
CA MET A 150 -8.05 -2.93 3.07
C MET A 150 -7.03 -3.75 3.86
N ASP A 151 -6.72 -3.29 5.07
CA ASP A 151 -5.80 -3.93 5.99
C ASP A 151 -6.57 -4.67 7.09
N LEU A 152 -6.72 -5.97 6.90
CA LEU A 152 -7.46 -6.86 7.78
C LEU A 152 -6.63 -7.33 8.98
N SER A 153 -5.46 -6.75 9.25
CA SER A 153 -4.66 -7.11 10.42
C SER A 153 -5.43 -6.88 11.71
N LYS A 154 -5.16 -7.69 12.74
CA LYS A 154 -5.82 -7.56 14.04
C LYS A 154 -5.61 -6.17 14.64
N GLY A 155 -4.38 -5.66 14.63
CA GLY A 155 -4.06 -4.32 15.13
C GLY A 155 -4.92 -3.23 14.50
N THR A 156 -5.09 -3.27 13.18
CA THR A 156 -5.97 -2.35 12.44
C THR A 156 -7.43 -2.58 12.82
N SER A 157 -7.88 -3.84 12.77
CA SER A 157 -9.30 -4.22 12.88
C SER A 157 -9.88 -4.05 14.29
N PHE A 158 -9.04 -4.08 15.32
CA PHE A 158 -9.42 -3.95 16.73
C PHE A 158 -8.92 -2.64 17.37
N SER A 159 -8.46 -1.68 16.58
CA SER A 159 -7.92 -0.38 17.05
C SER A 159 -8.97 0.60 17.65
N GLY A 160 -10.15 0.12 18.03
CA GLY A 160 -11.23 0.94 18.61
C GLY A 160 -12.07 1.69 17.57
N ASN A 161 -12.46 1.01 16.49
CA ASN A 161 -13.26 1.58 15.39
C ASN A 161 -12.63 2.82 14.75
N LYS A 162 -11.29 2.94 14.82
CA LYS A 162 -10.61 4.06 14.21
C LYS A 162 -10.66 3.86 12.70
N PRO A 163 -11.33 4.77 11.97
CA PRO A 163 -11.23 4.74 10.53
C PRO A 163 -9.77 4.89 10.12
N TYR A 164 -9.44 4.34 8.97
CA TYR A 164 -8.14 4.56 8.38
C TYR A 164 -8.28 4.95 6.92
N CYS A 165 -7.31 5.74 6.48
CA CYS A 165 -7.13 6.11 5.09
C CYS A 165 -5.67 5.78 4.72
N CYS A 166 -5.28 6.09 3.48
CA CYS A 166 -3.90 6.38 3.14
C CYS A 166 -3.26 7.16 4.30
N ARG A 167 -2.06 6.78 4.75
CA ARG A 167 -1.37 7.45 5.86
C ARG A 167 -0.81 8.82 5.43
N CYS A 168 -1.69 9.70 4.98
CA CYS A 168 -1.41 11.09 4.59
C CYS A 168 -1.92 12.04 5.70
N ASP A 169 -1.26 13.20 5.84
CA ASP A 169 -1.45 14.12 6.98
C ASP A 169 -2.82 14.77 7.08
N ASP A 170 -3.54 14.80 5.97
CA ASP A 170 -4.89 15.33 5.92
C ASP A 170 -5.88 14.24 6.32
N HIS A 171 -5.81 13.87 7.61
CA HIS A 171 -6.60 12.83 8.28
C HIS A 171 -8.13 13.00 8.18
N ASN A 172 -8.61 14.08 7.57
CA ASN A 172 -10.03 14.29 7.31
C ASN A 172 -10.58 13.42 6.17
N ASN A 173 -9.69 12.87 5.33
CA ASN A 173 -10.11 12.01 4.23
C ASN A 173 -10.28 10.57 4.70
N ILE A 174 -11.16 10.29 5.66
CA ILE A 174 -11.48 8.90 5.98
C ILE A 174 -11.99 8.21 4.71
N LYS A 175 -11.46 7.01 4.42
CA LYS A 175 -11.90 6.21 3.27
C LYS A 175 -12.39 4.84 3.68
N ILE A 176 -11.85 4.30 4.77
CA ILE A 176 -12.25 3.01 5.31
C ILE A 176 -12.71 3.19 6.75
N THR A 177 -13.94 2.79 7.04
CA THR A 177 -14.45 2.63 8.41
C THR A 177 -14.27 1.20 8.87
N VAL A 178 -14.04 1.04 10.18
CA VAL A 178 -13.94 -0.27 10.81
C VAL A 178 -15.00 -0.34 11.90
N ASN A 179 -15.89 -1.31 11.79
CA ASN A 179 -16.92 -1.57 12.79
C ASN A 179 -16.75 -3.00 13.31
N ARG A 180 -16.53 -3.15 14.62
CA ARG A 180 -16.64 -4.46 15.27
C ARG A 180 -18.11 -4.85 15.41
N GLY A 181 -18.43 -6.07 15.01
CA GLY A 181 -19.75 -6.65 15.15
C GLY A 181 -19.66 -8.06 15.73
N ALA A 182 -20.81 -8.58 16.10
CA ALA A 182 -20.97 -10.00 16.39
C ALA A 182 -22.14 -10.53 15.57
N VAL A 183 -22.08 -11.82 15.24
CA VAL A 183 -23.17 -12.50 14.53
C VAL A 183 -24.40 -12.49 15.44
N PRO A 184 -25.56 -11.96 15.02
CA PRO A 184 -26.71 -11.84 15.93
C PRO A 184 -27.18 -13.18 16.52
N ALA A 185 -27.04 -14.28 15.77
CA ALA A 185 -27.34 -15.62 16.26
C ALA A 185 -26.36 -16.12 17.35
N SER A 186 -25.16 -15.56 17.43
CA SER A 186 -24.18 -15.87 18.48
C SER A 186 -23.18 -14.74 18.69
N SER A 187 -23.29 -14.06 19.83
CA SER A 187 -22.37 -12.99 20.24
C SER A 187 -20.93 -13.47 20.45
N GLN A 188 -20.70 -14.78 20.53
CA GLN A 188 -19.36 -15.38 20.64
C GLN A 188 -18.60 -15.37 19.31
N ILE A 189 -19.29 -15.19 18.18
CA ILE A 189 -18.68 -15.13 16.86
C ILE A 189 -18.60 -13.66 16.45
N GLU A 190 -17.45 -13.06 16.72
CA GLU A 190 -17.17 -11.67 16.37
C GLU A 190 -16.54 -11.53 14.98
N TYR A 191 -16.77 -10.38 14.37
CA TYR A 191 -16.14 -9.99 13.11
C TYR A 191 -15.80 -8.49 13.10
N CYS A 192 -14.88 -8.10 12.23
CA CYS A 192 -14.59 -6.69 11.95
C CYS A 192 -14.98 -6.38 10.51
N LYS A 193 -15.90 -5.41 10.33
CA LYS A 193 -16.39 -4.94 9.03
C LYS A 193 -15.61 -3.69 8.60
N HIS A 194 -14.84 -3.82 7.54
CA HIS A 194 -14.12 -2.74 6.86
C HIS A 194 -14.96 -2.23 5.69
N SER A 195 -15.41 -0.97 5.71
CA SER A 195 -16.31 -0.43 4.67
C SER A 195 -15.69 0.76 3.97
N ILE A 196 -15.79 0.81 2.63
CA ILE A 196 -15.40 1.97 1.83
C ILE A 196 -16.51 3.02 1.97
N GLU A 197 -16.18 4.20 2.50
CA GLU A 197 -17.19 5.24 2.78
C GLU A 197 -17.73 5.91 1.51
N ASP A 198 -16.85 6.22 0.56
CA ASP A 198 -17.20 6.92 -0.67
C ASP A 198 -17.21 5.94 -1.86
N PRO A 199 -18.34 5.76 -2.56
CA PRO A 199 -18.44 4.85 -3.70
C PRO A 199 -17.56 5.23 -4.90
N LYS A 200 -16.99 6.44 -4.92
CA LYS A 200 -15.97 6.82 -5.93
C LYS A 200 -14.63 6.12 -5.70
N HIS A 201 -14.40 5.59 -4.49
CA HIS A 201 -13.22 4.85 -4.16
C HIS A 201 -13.37 3.39 -4.57
N LYS A 202 -12.27 2.80 -5.00
CA LYS A 202 -12.21 1.40 -5.42
C LYS A 202 -11.25 0.61 -4.54
N LEU A 203 -11.51 -0.68 -4.38
CA LEU A 203 -10.62 -1.59 -3.67
C LEU A 203 -9.42 -1.92 -4.57
N ALA A 204 -8.22 -1.54 -4.14
CA ALA A 204 -6.96 -1.84 -4.84
C ALA A 204 -6.36 -3.18 -4.42
N LYS A 205 -6.40 -3.47 -3.12
CA LYS A 205 -5.72 -4.64 -2.54
C LYS A 205 -6.36 -5.00 -1.19
N ILE A 206 -6.26 -6.28 -0.81
CA ILE A 206 -6.60 -6.76 0.52
C ILE A 206 -5.32 -7.35 1.11
N ARG A 207 -4.99 -6.98 2.34
CA ARG A 207 -3.81 -7.51 3.03
C ARG A 207 -4.06 -7.71 4.51
N TYR A 208 -3.19 -8.48 5.14
CA TYR A 208 -3.06 -8.54 6.59
C TYR A 208 -1.60 -8.85 6.96
N TYR A 209 -1.23 -8.62 8.21
CA TYR A 209 0.07 -8.99 8.76
C TYR A 209 -0.11 -10.16 9.72
N LEU A 210 0.71 -11.21 9.57
CA LEU A 210 0.70 -12.36 10.47
C LEU A 210 0.95 -11.92 11.91
N TYR A 211 0.10 -12.40 12.79
CA TYR A 211 0.28 -12.33 14.23
C TYR A 211 1.17 -13.50 14.67
N ASP A 212 2.44 -13.24 14.96
CA ASP A 212 3.46 -14.28 15.23
C ASP A 212 4.07 -14.26 16.65
N SER A 213 3.91 -13.20 17.44
CA SER A 213 4.76 -13.06 18.66
C SER A 213 4.22 -12.18 19.80
N GLY A 214 2.93 -11.82 19.80
CA GLY A 214 2.32 -11.08 20.92
C GLY A 214 2.19 -9.56 20.73
N ASP A 215 2.86 -8.98 19.73
CA ASP A 215 2.63 -7.58 19.37
C ASP A 215 1.59 -7.48 18.26
N ALA A 216 0.33 -7.30 18.65
CA ALA A 216 -0.79 -7.12 17.72
C ALA A 216 -0.65 -5.84 16.87
N TYR A 217 0.25 -4.93 17.25
CA TYR A 217 0.39 -3.60 16.66
C TYR A 217 1.57 -3.49 15.70
N ASN A 218 2.40 -4.54 15.56
CA ASN A 218 3.49 -4.56 14.59
C ASN A 218 3.02 -4.82 13.14
N THR A 219 2.11 -3.97 12.66
CA THR A 219 1.63 -3.91 11.27
C THR A 219 2.65 -3.28 10.30
N ASN A 220 3.91 -3.19 10.71
CA ASN A 220 4.98 -2.53 9.97
C ASN A 220 6.06 -3.50 9.46
N ASN A 221 5.99 -4.79 9.80
CA ASN A 221 6.96 -5.79 9.34
C ASN A 221 6.51 -6.41 8.00
N HIS A 222 7.08 -5.94 6.89
CA HIS A 222 6.75 -6.43 5.55
C HIS A 222 6.99 -7.93 5.33
N LYS A 223 7.81 -8.60 6.17
CA LYS A 223 8.01 -10.06 6.13
C LYS A 223 6.74 -10.83 6.54
N ASN A 224 5.93 -10.23 7.41
CA ASN A 224 4.69 -10.80 7.92
C ASN A 224 3.48 -10.45 7.05
N ARG A 225 3.64 -9.55 6.07
CA ARG A 225 2.56 -9.18 5.17
C ARG A 225 2.09 -10.39 4.35
N ARG A 226 0.78 -10.54 4.25
CA ARG A 226 0.07 -11.48 3.40
C ARG A 226 -0.94 -10.71 2.55
N ARG A 227 -0.93 -10.95 1.26
CA ARG A 227 -1.87 -10.39 0.27
C ARG A 227 -2.96 -11.41 0.04
N ILE A 228 -4.19 -11.00 0.25
CA ILE A 228 -5.35 -11.86 0.02
C ILE A 228 -5.78 -11.67 -1.44
N LYS A 229 -5.80 -12.76 -2.20
CA LYS A 229 -6.26 -12.81 -3.59
C LYS A 229 -7.55 -13.66 -3.65
N PRO A 230 -8.74 -13.05 -3.55
CA PRO A 230 -9.99 -13.78 -3.66
C PRO A 230 -10.17 -14.32 -5.07
N SER A 231 -10.52 -15.61 -5.20
CA SER A 231 -10.84 -16.24 -6.48
C SER A 231 -11.98 -15.49 -7.18
N ASN A 232 -11.87 -15.23 -8.47
CA ASN A 232 -12.89 -14.53 -9.27
C ASN A 232 -13.15 -13.06 -8.86
N LEU A 233 -12.25 -12.44 -8.09
CA LEU A 233 -12.26 -11.01 -7.85
C LEU A 233 -11.05 -10.36 -8.52
N GLU A 234 -11.30 -9.64 -9.60
CA GLU A 234 -10.25 -8.84 -10.25
C GLU A 234 -10.02 -7.57 -9.45
N LEU A 235 -8.76 -7.29 -9.12
CA LEU A 235 -8.35 -6.07 -8.45
C LEU A 235 -7.50 -5.23 -9.41
N PRO A 236 -7.66 -3.89 -9.42
CA PRO A 236 -8.57 -3.10 -8.59
C PRO A 236 -10.04 -3.13 -9.06
N THR A 237 -11.00 -2.97 -8.14
CA THR A 237 -12.45 -2.98 -8.47
C THR A 237 -13.28 -2.01 -7.65
N SER A 238 -14.31 -1.41 -8.27
CA SER A 238 -15.36 -0.62 -7.61
C SER A 238 -16.51 -1.47 -7.07
N ASP A 239 -16.50 -2.78 -7.33
CA ASP A 239 -17.62 -3.68 -7.04
C ASP A 239 -17.66 -4.15 -5.58
N VAL A 240 -16.73 -3.70 -4.74
CA VAL A 240 -16.66 -4.07 -3.32
C VAL A 240 -16.98 -2.86 -2.47
N THR A 241 -17.98 -2.99 -1.60
CA THR A 241 -18.39 -1.94 -0.66
C THR A 241 -17.80 -2.19 0.73
N SER A 242 -17.74 -3.45 1.18
CA SER A 242 -17.16 -3.79 2.48
C SER A 242 -16.61 -5.21 2.55
N ILE A 243 -15.74 -5.45 3.53
CA ILE A 243 -15.20 -6.77 3.86
C ILE A 243 -15.36 -7.01 5.36
N SER A 244 -16.07 -8.08 5.72
CA SER A 244 -16.16 -8.55 7.11
C SER A 244 -15.17 -9.68 7.33
N ALA A 245 -14.28 -9.54 8.30
CA ALA A 245 -13.24 -10.52 8.60
C ALA A 245 -13.47 -11.20 9.95
N PHE A 246 -13.30 -12.52 9.97
CA PHE A 246 -13.38 -13.38 11.17
C PHE A 246 -11.99 -13.91 11.51
N TYR A 247 -11.67 -13.95 12.79
CA TYR A 247 -10.31 -14.17 13.26
C TYR A 247 -10.19 -15.42 14.14
N CYS A 248 -9.13 -16.20 13.95
CA CYS A 248 -8.67 -17.20 14.90
C CYS A 248 -7.17 -17.02 15.14
N GLY A 249 -6.72 -17.13 16.39
CA GLY A 249 -5.30 -16.92 16.71
C GLY A 249 -4.76 -15.54 16.31
N GLY A 250 -5.64 -14.55 16.18
CA GLY A 250 -5.29 -13.19 15.75
C GLY A 250 -5.12 -13.00 14.23
N ASN A 251 -5.30 -14.02 13.41
CA ASN A 251 -5.23 -13.92 11.96
C ASN A 251 -6.62 -14.08 11.33
N PRO A 252 -6.94 -13.38 10.22
CA PRO A 252 -8.18 -13.61 9.51
C PRO A 252 -8.19 -15.03 8.93
N VAL A 253 -9.28 -15.76 9.14
CA VAL A 253 -9.45 -17.15 8.64
C VAL A 253 -10.60 -17.29 7.65
N LEU A 254 -11.53 -16.34 7.68
CA LEU A 254 -12.71 -16.29 6.83
C LEU A 254 -13.06 -14.82 6.62
N ILE A 255 -13.43 -14.47 5.39
CA ILE A 255 -13.95 -13.15 5.06
C ILE A 255 -15.28 -13.27 4.32
N TYR A 256 -16.14 -12.28 4.50
CA TYR A 256 -17.31 -12.04 3.66
C TYR A 256 -17.08 -10.73 2.92
N ILE A 257 -17.07 -10.79 1.59
CA ILE A 257 -16.98 -9.62 0.71
C ILE A 257 -18.41 -9.22 0.35
N ASP A 258 -18.74 -7.96 0.61
CA ASP A 258 -20.01 -7.33 0.28
C ASP A 258 -19.79 -6.39 -0.91
N GLY A 259 -20.64 -6.47 -1.93
CA GLY A 259 -20.39 -5.84 -3.20
C GLY A 259 -21.53 -5.98 -4.20
N THR A 260 -21.20 -6.10 -5.49
CA THR A 260 -22.17 -6.47 -6.53
C THR A 260 -22.55 -7.96 -6.40
N THR A 261 -23.55 -8.40 -7.16
CA THR A 261 -23.98 -9.81 -7.17
C THR A 261 -22.86 -10.77 -7.59
N ALA A 262 -21.92 -10.31 -8.42
CA ALA A 262 -20.80 -11.12 -8.89
C ALA A 262 -19.67 -11.24 -7.85
N THR A 263 -19.46 -10.21 -7.03
CA THR A 263 -18.35 -10.14 -6.06
C THR A 263 -18.76 -10.54 -4.63
N THR A 264 -20.07 -10.53 -4.34
CA THR A 264 -20.57 -10.82 -3.00
C THR A 264 -20.40 -12.30 -2.65
N GLY A 265 -19.83 -12.58 -1.48
CA GLY A 265 -19.78 -13.94 -0.96
C GLY A 265 -18.75 -14.19 0.13
N TRP A 266 -18.73 -15.44 0.59
CA TRP A 266 -17.80 -15.93 1.60
C TRP A 266 -16.54 -16.49 0.94
N TYR A 267 -15.38 -16.11 1.47
CA TYR A 267 -14.07 -16.54 0.99
C TYR A 267 -13.23 -17.04 2.14
N LYS A 268 -12.55 -18.17 1.93
CA LYS A 268 -11.69 -18.80 2.93
C LYS A 268 -10.32 -19.04 2.34
N LYS A 269 -9.29 -18.92 3.18
CA LYS A 269 -7.93 -19.32 2.83
C LYS A 269 -7.90 -20.77 2.37
N ASN A 270 -7.25 -21.05 1.24
CA ASN A 270 -7.07 -22.41 0.77
C ASN A 270 -6.19 -23.18 1.77
N GLY A 271 -6.71 -24.31 2.29
CA GLY A 271 -6.03 -25.13 3.31
C GLY A 271 -4.78 -25.84 2.80
N SER A 272 -4.60 -25.91 1.49
CA SER A 272 -3.42 -26.46 0.85
C SER A 272 -2.27 -25.47 0.94
N SER A 273 -1.57 -25.49 2.08
CA SER A 273 -0.16 -25.11 2.19
C SER A 273 0.19 -23.84 1.40
N SER A 274 -0.34 -22.69 1.81
CA SER A 274 0.43 -21.47 1.60
C SER A 274 1.77 -21.75 2.26
N SER A 275 2.82 -22.01 1.45
CA SER A 275 4.17 -22.13 1.99
C SER A 275 4.34 -20.94 2.92
N SER A 276 4.91 -21.15 4.11
CA SER A 276 5.12 -20.07 5.09
C SER A 276 5.80 -18.84 4.46
N ASN A 277 6.47 -19.04 3.33
CA ASN A 277 7.20 -18.07 2.54
C ASN A 277 6.36 -17.32 1.48
N SER A 278 5.21 -17.86 1.02
CA SER A 278 4.38 -17.13 0.06
C SER A 278 3.70 -15.95 0.75
N ARG A 279 4.02 -14.74 0.29
CA ARG A 279 3.34 -13.51 0.71
C ARG A 279 1.98 -13.34 0.03
N ASP A 280 1.71 -14.13 -1.01
CA ASP A 280 0.45 -14.11 -1.73
C ASP A 280 -0.38 -15.33 -1.36
N GLU A 281 -1.57 -15.09 -0.84
CA GLU A 281 -2.50 -16.12 -0.40
C GLU A 281 -3.72 -16.12 -1.30
N GLN A 282 -3.98 -17.28 -1.93
CA GLN A 282 -5.22 -17.50 -2.66
C GLN A 282 -6.34 -17.83 -1.68
N TRP A 283 -7.46 -17.13 -1.84
CA TRP A 283 -8.66 -17.31 -1.02
C TRP A 283 -9.81 -17.71 -1.92
N ASP A 284 -10.34 -18.91 -1.70
CA ASP A 284 -11.36 -19.48 -2.56
C ASP A 284 -12.75 -19.14 -2.04
N ARG A 285 -13.67 -18.88 -2.97
CA ARG A 285 -15.09 -18.69 -2.64
C ARG A 285 -15.65 -19.99 -2.06
N LEU A 286 -16.29 -19.92 -0.90
CA LEU A 286 -16.92 -21.08 -0.27
C LEU A 286 -18.17 -21.49 -1.06
N LYS A 287 -18.16 -22.70 -1.62
CA LYS A 287 -19.32 -23.30 -2.29
C LYS A 287 -20.45 -23.61 -1.30
N ASP A 288 -20.09 -24.17 -0.15
CA ASP A 288 -21.02 -24.56 0.92
C ASP A 288 -21.03 -23.55 2.08
N GLY A 289 -20.76 -22.28 1.78
CA GLY A 289 -20.79 -21.19 2.76
C GLY A 289 -22.22 -20.82 3.20
N PRO A 290 -22.34 -19.99 4.26
CA PRO A 290 -23.62 -19.37 4.61
C PRO A 290 -24.19 -18.59 3.43
N GLU A 291 -25.51 -18.57 3.27
CA GLU A 291 -26.18 -17.81 2.21
C GLU A 291 -26.32 -16.32 2.58
N LYS A 292 -26.38 -16.05 3.88
CA LYS A 292 -26.55 -14.70 4.44
C LYS A 292 -25.23 -14.04 4.78
N SER A 293 -25.22 -12.71 4.78
CA SER A 293 -24.14 -11.92 5.35
C SER A 293 -24.05 -12.09 6.87
N PRO A 294 -22.90 -11.79 7.50
CA PRO A 294 -22.70 -11.95 8.95
C PRO A 294 -23.80 -11.34 9.82
N ASP A 295 -24.25 -10.13 9.49
CA ASP A 295 -25.25 -9.36 10.23
C ASP A 295 -26.70 -9.85 10.02
N LYS A 296 -26.91 -10.78 9.08
CA LYS A 296 -28.21 -11.33 8.72
C LYS A 296 -28.41 -12.77 9.24
N ILE A 297 -27.40 -13.35 9.89
CA ILE A 297 -27.50 -14.64 10.57
C ILE A 297 -28.07 -14.39 11.98
N THR A 298 -29.39 -14.43 12.11
CA THR A 298 -30.11 -14.06 13.35
C THR A 298 -30.63 -15.24 14.16
N ILE A 299 -30.75 -16.41 13.55
CA ILE A 299 -31.38 -17.59 14.17
C ILE A 299 -30.31 -18.57 14.63
N CYS A 300 -30.31 -18.90 15.92
CA CYS A 300 -29.43 -19.93 16.44
C CYS A 300 -29.89 -21.33 16.03
N GLY A 301 -28.94 -22.20 15.68
CA GLY A 301 -29.22 -23.51 15.08
C GLY A 301 -29.64 -23.46 13.61
N SER A 302 -29.58 -22.29 12.97
CA SER A 302 -29.80 -22.18 11.52
C SER A 302 -28.67 -22.85 10.73
N ASN A 303 -28.99 -23.31 9.52
CA ASN A 303 -28.01 -23.87 8.58
C ASN A 303 -26.86 -22.89 8.30
N ASP A 304 -27.14 -21.58 8.20
CA ASP A 304 -26.12 -20.54 8.02
C ASP A 304 -25.14 -20.48 9.18
N LEU A 305 -25.63 -20.57 10.43
CA LEU A 305 -24.76 -20.55 11.61
C LEU A 305 -23.90 -21.82 11.68
N GLU A 306 -24.45 -22.99 11.36
CA GLU A 306 -23.67 -24.25 11.36
C GLU A 306 -22.60 -24.24 10.26
N LYS A 307 -22.94 -23.77 9.05
CA LYS A 307 -21.97 -23.55 7.97
C LYS A 307 -20.87 -22.58 8.38
N LEU A 308 -21.22 -21.50 9.08
CA LEU A 308 -20.27 -20.52 9.60
C LEU A 308 -19.32 -21.14 10.64
N LYS A 309 -19.86 -21.92 11.60
CA LYS A 309 -19.07 -22.64 12.62
C LYS A 309 -18.11 -23.64 11.98
N ASN A 310 -18.54 -24.36 10.94
CA ASN A 310 -17.70 -25.29 10.20
C ASN A 310 -16.60 -24.57 9.40
N ALA A 311 -16.88 -23.37 8.90
CA ALA A 311 -15.90 -22.57 8.19
C ALA A 311 -14.82 -21.99 9.13
N ILE A 312 -15.17 -21.66 10.37
CA ILE A 312 -14.29 -21.04 11.39
C ILE A 312 -13.92 -22.08 12.46
N TYR A 313 -12.73 -22.69 12.34
CA TYR A 313 -12.34 -23.80 13.23
C TYR A 313 -12.40 -23.45 14.74
N CYS A 314 -12.08 -22.21 15.12
CA CYS A 314 -12.12 -21.76 16.51
C CYS A 314 -13.55 -21.46 17.03
N ALA A 315 -14.56 -21.44 16.15
CA ALA A 315 -15.95 -21.25 16.51
C ALA A 315 -16.73 -22.57 16.70
N SER A 316 -16.06 -23.73 16.52
CA SER A 316 -16.70 -25.05 16.65
C SER A 316 -17.35 -25.31 18.02
N ALA A 317 -16.80 -24.73 19.09
CA ALA A 317 -17.30 -24.86 20.46
C ALA A 317 -18.43 -23.86 20.83
N VAL A 318 -18.81 -22.96 19.92
CA VAL A 318 -19.84 -21.94 20.18
C VAL A 318 -21.17 -22.61 20.44
N LYS A 319 -21.71 -22.40 21.64
CA LYS A 319 -23.03 -22.89 22.03
C LYS A 319 -24.07 -21.84 21.72
N CYS A 320 -25.21 -22.29 21.18
CA CYS A 320 -26.38 -21.43 21.11
C CYS A 320 -26.81 -21.02 22.52
N PRO A 321 -27.11 -19.73 22.77
CA PRO A 321 -27.84 -19.38 23.97
C PRO A 321 -29.12 -20.20 23.96
N ILE A 322 -29.38 -20.89 25.07
CA ILE A 322 -30.63 -21.64 25.24
C ILE A 322 -31.74 -20.61 25.04
N PRO A 323 -32.73 -20.86 24.15
CA PRO A 323 -33.86 -19.95 23.99
C PRO A 323 -34.39 -19.65 25.38
N LEU A 324 -34.41 -18.37 25.77
CA LEU A 324 -35.09 -17.97 27.00
C LEU A 324 -36.49 -18.60 26.89
N PRO A 325 -36.91 -19.43 27.87
CA PRO A 325 -38.23 -20.05 27.84
C PRO A 325 -39.22 -18.93 27.52
N ALA A 326 -39.93 -19.06 26.40
CA ALA A 326 -40.87 -18.02 25.97
C ALA A 326 -41.69 -17.66 27.20
N GLU A 327 -41.55 -16.41 27.69
CA GLU A 327 -42.20 -15.97 28.92
C GLU A 327 -43.64 -16.38 28.81
N SER A 328 -43.97 -17.46 29.51
CA SER A 328 -45.17 -18.22 29.27
C SER A 328 -46.26 -17.29 29.72
N GLY A 329 -47.01 -16.78 28.74
CA GLY A 329 -47.76 -15.54 28.85
C GLY A 329 -48.30 -15.34 30.26
N LEU A 330 -47.78 -14.34 30.95
CA LEU A 330 -48.65 -13.53 31.78
C LEU A 330 -49.68 -13.00 30.80
N THR A 331 -50.78 -13.76 30.67
CA THR A 331 -52.04 -13.26 30.14
C THR A 331 -52.20 -11.85 30.69
N PRO A 332 -52.53 -10.85 29.87
CA PRO A 332 -52.97 -9.54 30.33
C PRO A 332 -54.24 -9.73 31.18
N GLY A 333 -54.05 -10.20 32.41
CA GLY A 333 -55.06 -10.42 33.41
C GLY A 333 -55.43 -9.06 33.93
N SER A 334 -56.45 -8.49 33.31
CA SER A 334 -57.50 -7.71 33.96
C SER A 334 -57.00 -6.89 35.16
N LEU A 335 -56.41 -5.74 34.87
CA LEU A 335 -56.33 -4.66 35.84
C LEU A 335 -57.77 -4.15 36.03
N VAL A 336 -58.52 -4.82 36.91
CA VAL A 336 -59.78 -4.32 37.44
C VAL A 336 -59.44 -3.05 38.20
N VAL A 337 -59.66 -1.91 37.56
CA VAL A 337 -59.66 -0.59 38.20
C VAL A 337 -60.81 -0.59 39.21
N ALA A 338 -60.50 -0.84 40.47
CA ALA A 338 -61.41 -0.58 41.57
C ALA A 338 -61.65 0.94 41.64
N ARG A 339 -62.81 1.36 41.13
CA ARG A 339 -63.31 2.73 41.17
C ARG A 339 -63.76 3.04 42.61
N GLY A 340 -62.82 3.45 43.45
CA GLY A 340 -63.08 3.98 44.79
C GLY A 340 -63.53 5.43 44.71
N ASN A 341 -64.81 5.66 44.90
CA ASN A 341 -65.45 6.97 45.03
C ASN A 341 -65.33 7.42 46.50
N SER A 342 -64.49 8.41 46.80
CA SER A 342 -64.65 9.23 48.01
C SER A 342 -64.00 10.57 47.76
N GLY A 343 -64.83 11.61 47.76
CA GLY A 343 -64.42 12.98 47.56
C GLY A 343 -63.71 13.58 48.77
N GLU A 344 -63.17 14.76 48.46
CA GLU A 344 -62.75 15.86 49.33
C GLU A 344 -61.29 15.99 49.78
N PRO A 345 -60.82 17.25 49.86
CA PRO A 345 -59.41 17.60 49.70
C PRO A 345 -58.80 18.04 51.03
N LEU A 346 -57.52 17.76 51.25
CA LEU A 346 -56.75 18.46 52.26
C LEU A 346 -55.31 18.68 51.81
N ALA A 347 -54.94 19.94 51.94
CA ALA A 347 -53.66 20.55 51.64
C ALA A 347 -52.55 20.11 52.61
N ALA A 348 -51.32 20.54 52.27
CA ALA A 348 -50.13 20.61 53.13
C ALA A 348 -49.43 19.25 53.37
N VAL A 349 -48.10 19.08 53.38
CA VAL A 349 -46.95 20.00 53.45
C VAL A 349 -45.67 19.13 53.32
N LEU A 350 -44.58 19.71 52.78
CA LEU A 350 -43.18 19.20 52.67
C LEU A 350 -42.93 18.10 51.62
N GLY A 351 -42.04 18.23 50.64
CA GLY A 351 -40.91 19.13 50.47
C GLY A 351 -39.66 18.28 50.24
N LEU A 352 -39.16 18.19 49.01
CA LEU A 352 -37.74 18.00 48.69
C LEU A 352 -37.51 18.35 47.21
N GLN A 353 -36.59 19.28 47.01
CA GLN A 353 -36.23 19.94 45.77
C GLN A 353 -35.56 19.01 44.75
N ALA A 354 -35.97 19.15 43.50
CA ALA A 354 -35.12 18.93 42.34
C ALA A 354 -35.41 20.06 41.33
N ASP A 355 -34.37 20.83 41.00
CA ASP A 355 -34.40 21.90 40.02
C ASP A 355 -34.68 21.39 38.59
N PRO A 356 -35.53 22.07 37.80
CA PRO A 356 -35.55 21.95 36.36
C PRO A 356 -35.16 23.27 35.67
N LEU A 357 -34.12 23.22 34.84
CA LEU A 357 -33.86 24.20 33.78
C LEU A 357 -33.60 23.37 32.51
N ASN A 358 -34.06 23.67 31.30
CA ASN A 358 -35.08 24.52 30.70
C ASN A 358 -35.05 24.10 29.20
N PRO A 359 -36.18 23.85 28.52
CA PRO A 359 -36.17 23.54 27.09
C PRO A 359 -36.27 24.82 26.24
N GLY A 360 -35.36 24.98 25.28
CA GLY A 360 -35.37 26.10 24.32
C GLY A 360 -35.32 25.60 22.88
N ALA A 361 -36.49 25.24 22.33
CA ALA A 361 -36.68 24.98 20.90
C ALA A 361 -37.73 25.96 20.37
N SER A 362 -37.29 26.99 19.65
CA SER A 362 -38.14 27.87 18.87
C SER A 362 -37.86 27.66 17.38
N GLY A 363 -38.80 26.97 16.72
CA GLY A 363 -38.85 26.89 15.27
C GLY A 363 -39.38 28.19 14.66
N LYS A 364 -38.84 28.57 13.51
CA LYS A 364 -39.49 29.47 12.55
C LYS A 364 -39.48 28.84 11.15
N PRO A 365 -40.53 29.07 10.35
CA PRO A 365 -40.80 28.31 9.14
C PRO A 365 -40.08 28.87 7.91
N ILE A 366 -39.74 27.99 6.98
CA ILE A 366 -39.28 28.34 5.63
C ILE A 366 -40.50 28.38 4.72
N GLY A 367 -40.71 29.53 4.08
CA GLY A 367 -41.65 29.75 2.97
C GLY A 367 -40.93 30.35 1.77
N ASN A 368 -41.24 29.78 0.60
CA ASN A 368 -40.84 30.09 -0.79
C ASN A 368 -40.48 31.54 -1.16
N ALA A 369 -39.52 31.70 -2.10
CA ALA A 369 -39.78 32.08 -3.51
C ALA A 369 -38.61 32.86 -4.15
N GLY A 370 -38.19 32.44 -5.35
CA GLY A 370 -38.08 33.33 -6.52
C GLY A 370 -36.78 34.09 -6.82
N GLY A 371 -36.29 33.91 -8.07
CA GLY A 371 -35.44 34.85 -8.84
C GLY A 371 -33.93 34.66 -8.64
N GLY A 372 -33.06 34.60 -9.65
CA GLY A 372 -33.15 35.04 -11.04
C GLY A 372 -31.98 36.00 -11.35
N GLY A 373 -30.96 35.53 -12.07
CA GLY A 373 -30.20 36.34 -13.03
C GLY A 373 -28.88 37.04 -12.60
N LYS A 374 -27.88 36.79 -13.48
CA LYS A 374 -26.86 37.71 -14.04
C LYS A 374 -25.53 38.00 -13.31
N ALA A 375 -24.47 37.45 -13.92
CA ALA A 375 -23.27 38.08 -14.52
C ALA A 375 -22.86 39.53 -14.17
N GLY A 376 -21.53 39.70 -14.00
CA GLY A 376 -20.74 40.94 -14.01
C GLY A 376 -19.65 40.87 -12.91
N GLY A 377 -18.34 40.99 -13.12
CA GLY A 377 -17.57 41.68 -14.15
C GLY A 377 -17.22 43.10 -13.70
N HIS A 378 -16.07 43.31 -13.03
CA HIS A 378 -15.29 44.56 -12.84
C HIS A 378 -14.18 44.27 -11.81
N SER A 379 -12.87 44.40 -12.02
CA SER A 379 -12.01 45.45 -12.61
C SER A 379 -12.24 46.85 -12.03
N THR A 380 -11.33 47.26 -11.15
CA THR A 380 -10.95 48.67 -10.99
C THR A 380 -9.47 48.80 -10.65
N ASP A 381 -8.76 49.48 -11.56
CA ASP A 381 -7.51 50.21 -11.39
C ASP A 381 -7.50 51.15 -10.17
N ARG A 382 -6.31 51.36 -9.59
CA ARG A 382 -5.89 52.64 -8.99
C ARG A 382 -4.37 52.87 -9.12
N ARG A 383 -4.01 53.73 -10.09
CA ARG A 383 -2.92 54.75 -10.03
C ARG A 383 -3.12 55.66 -8.80
N ALA A 384 -2.21 56.47 -8.25
CA ALA A 384 -0.80 56.89 -8.38
C ALA A 384 -0.51 57.59 -7.01
N GLU A 385 0.69 57.78 -6.45
CA GLU A 385 1.82 58.70 -6.71
C GLU A 385 2.78 58.49 -5.50
N GLY A 386 4.05 58.87 -5.42
CA GLY A 386 5.04 59.56 -6.25
C GLY A 386 6.36 59.72 -5.45
N GLY A 387 7.41 60.22 -6.12
CA GLY A 387 8.64 60.79 -5.52
C GLY A 387 9.63 59.79 -4.90
N SER A 388 10.96 59.95 -4.89
CA SER A 388 11.86 61.03 -5.30
C SER A 388 13.30 60.47 -5.30
N SER A 389 14.10 60.95 -6.26
CA SER A 389 15.57 61.10 -6.31
C SER A 389 16.48 60.57 -5.19
N GLY A 390 17.55 59.87 -5.59
CA GLY A 390 18.78 59.73 -4.80
C GLY A 390 19.92 59.09 -5.59
N GLN A 391 20.75 59.90 -6.25
CA GLN A 391 22.09 59.52 -6.74
C GLN A 391 23.05 59.39 -5.54
N ILE A 392 24.10 58.55 -5.65
CA ILE A 392 25.55 58.77 -5.40
C ILE A 392 26.28 57.39 -5.51
N PRO A 393 27.53 57.32 -6.03
CA PRO A 393 28.16 56.09 -6.52
C PRO A 393 29.19 55.50 -5.53
N LEU A 394 29.56 54.22 -5.72
CA LEU A 394 30.80 53.69 -5.15
C LEU A 394 31.39 52.59 -6.04
N GLN A 395 32.53 52.93 -6.64
CA GLN A 395 33.52 52.01 -7.18
C GLN A 395 34.14 51.20 -6.04
N HIS A 396 34.37 49.90 -6.27
CA HIS A 396 35.55 49.25 -5.71
C HIS A 396 36.00 48.13 -6.65
N GLN A 397 37.15 48.35 -7.28
CA GLN A 397 38.00 47.32 -7.88
C GLN A 397 38.54 46.41 -6.78
N ILE A 398 38.58 45.10 -7.02
CA ILE A 398 39.50 44.20 -6.34
C ILE A 398 40.24 43.41 -7.42
N GLN A 399 41.56 43.55 -7.39
CA GLN A 399 42.53 42.96 -8.29
C GLN A 399 42.84 41.51 -7.93
N ARG A 400 43.33 40.81 -8.97
CA ARG A 400 43.97 39.49 -8.97
C ARG A 400 45.03 39.32 -7.88
N GLU A 401 45.19 38.08 -7.42
CA GLU A 401 46.50 37.45 -7.33
C GLU A 401 46.42 36.00 -7.84
N GLU A 402 47.26 35.72 -8.85
CA GLU A 402 47.60 34.39 -9.36
C GLU A 402 48.73 33.80 -8.50
N SER A 403 48.67 32.51 -8.19
CA SER A 403 49.89 31.74 -7.92
C SER A 403 49.73 30.28 -8.37
N THR A 404 50.38 29.97 -9.48
CA THR A 404 50.80 28.64 -9.93
C THR A 404 51.83 28.01 -8.99
N PRO A 405 52.01 26.68 -9.04
CA PRO A 405 53.26 26.20 -9.61
C PRO A 405 53.14 25.01 -10.58
N SER A 406 53.94 25.15 -11.65
CA SER A 406 54.65 24.13 -12.45
C SER A 406 55.14 22.94 -11.60
N GLY A 407 55.27 21.69 -12.05
CA GLY A 407 55.29 21.06 -13.37
C GLY A 407 56.04 19.73 -13.23
N ALA A 408 55.84 18.77 -14.16
CA ALA A 408 56.80 17.75 -14.63
C ALA A 408 56.10 16.45 -15.10
N GLN A 409 56.09 16.27 -16.42
CA GLN A 409 56.29 15.00 -17.14
C GLN A 409 57.57 15.22 -17.99
N PRO A 410 58.31 14.21 -18.51
CA PRO A 410 57.78 12.95 -19.08
C PRO A 410 58.67 11.69 -18.93
N ALA A 411 58.17 10.52 -19.34
CA ALA A 411 58.98 9.50 -20.03
C ALA A 411 58.08 8.44 -20.69
N ALA A 412 58.41 8.15 -21.95
CA ALA A 412 57.89 7.05 -22.75
C ALA A 412 58.63 5.73 -22.42
N GLY A 413 57.98 4.59 -22.66
CA GLY A 413 58.62 3.27 -22.57
C GLY A 413 57.71 2.15 -23.07
N THR A 414 58.27 1.25 -23.86
CA THR A 414 57.64 0.43 -24.89
C THR A 414 57.59 -1.06 -24.49
N ARG A 415 56.63 -1.81 -25.05
CA ARG A 415 56.70 -3.23 -25.53
C ARG A 415 56.94 -4.41 -24.57
N GLY A 416 56.26 -5.53 -24.89
CA GLY A 416 56.65 -6.92 -24.56
C GLY A 416 55.66 -7.59 -23.60
N ASN A 417 54.62 -8.32 -24.04
CA ASN A 417 54.61 -9.67 -24.61
C ASN A 417 55.17 -10.72 -23.63
N GLU A 418 54.31 -11.57 -23.08
CA GLU A 418 54.33 -13.04 -23.15
C GLU A 418 53.49 -13.67 -22.03
N GLY A 419 52.64 -14.61 -22.44
CA GLY A 419 51.94 -15.48 -21.52
C GLY A 419 52.89 -16.49 -20.90
N PHE A 420 52.63 -16.88 -19.66
CA PHE A 420 53.20 -18.10 -19.13
C PHE A 420 52.24 -18.82 -18.19
N THR A 421 52.14 -20.11 -18.50
CA THR A 421 51.41 -21.22 -17.92
C THR A 421 51.68 -21.45 -16.44
N PHE A 422 50.63 -21.83 -15.71
CA PHE A 422 50.69 -22.43 -14.38
C PHE A 422 51.42 -23.78 -14.41
N GLN A 423 52.51 -23.90 -13.66
CA GLN A 423 53.01 -25.18 -13.16
C GLN A 423 52.93 -25.17 -11.64
N ASN A 424 52.23 -26.17 -11.11
CA ASN A 424 52.20 -26.51 -9.68
C ASN A 424 53.53 -27.19 -9.31
N GLY A 425 54.17 -26.72 -8.24
CA GLY A 425 55.29 -27.36 -7.57
C GLY A 425 55.29 -26.98 -6.08
N PRO A 426 55.59 -27.90 -5.15
CA PRO A 426 55.19 -27.80 -3.75
C PRO A 426 56.28 -27.23 -2.83
N GLY A 427 55.81 -26.51 -1.79
CA GLY A 427 56.38 -26.48 -0.45
C GLY A 427 57.66 -25.67 -0.23
N ASP A 428 57.55 -24.57 0.51
CA ASP A 428 58.44 -24.38 1.66
C ASP A 428 57.82 -23.47 2.74
N LYS A 429 58.39 -23.64 3.93
CA LYS A 429 57.97 -23.22 5.26
C LYS A 429 58.13 -21.74 5.53
N GLY A 430 57.27 -21.25 6.43
CA GLY A 430 57.66 -20.34 7.50
C GLY A 430 57.36 -18.86 7.26
N THR A 431 56.25 -18.38 7.81
CA THR A 431 56.26 -17.13 8.59
C THR A 431 55.07 -17.07 9.56
N GLU A 432 55.44 -16.73 10.78
CA GLU A 432 54.69 -16.31 11.96
C GLU A 432 53.44 -15.45 11.69
N PRO A 433 52.27 -15.78 12.26
CA PRO A 433 51.12 -14.89 12.24
C PRO A 433 51.09 -14.00 13.48
N GLN A 434 50.97 -12.69 13.21
CA GLN A 434 50.69 -11.64 14.17
C GLN A 434 49.36 -11.88 14.92
N GLU A 435 49.43 -11.52 16.19
CA GLU A 435 48.38 -11.37 17.20
C GLU A 435 47.16 -10.55 16.70
N PRO A 436 45.91 -11.02 16.87
CA PRO A 436 44.73 -10.20 16.64
C PRO A 436 44.35 -9.40 17.90
N GLU A 437 44.17 -8.10 17.70
CA GLU A 437 43.72 -7.13 18.70
C GLU A 437 42.43 -7.56 19.42
N GLU A 438 42.43 -7.35 20.74
CA GLU A 438 41.33 -7.58 21.68
C GLU A 438 40.08 -6.76 21.32
N LEU A 439 38.98 -7.47 21.04
CA LEU A 439 37.65 -6.89 21.00
C LEU A 439 37.04 -6.90 22.41
N HIS A 440 37.02 -5.75 23.06
CA HIS A 440 36.45 -5.56 24.40
C HIS A 440 34.94 -5.87 24.45
N GLY A 441 34.57 -6.81 25.34
CA GLY A 441 33.46 -6.68 26.28
C GLY A 441 32.04 -7.01 25.80
N LEU A 442 31.66 -8.29 25.85
CA LEU A 442 30.26 -8.70 26.00
C LEU A 442 29.98 -9.02 27.49
N PRO A 443 28.84 -8.57 28.05
CA PRO A 443 28.52 -8.85 29.44
C PRO A 443 28.27 -10.34 29.66
N THR A 444 28.72 -10.85 30.80
CA THR A 444 28.50 -12.24 31.20
C THR A 444 27.02 -12.49 31.46
N VAL A 445 26.60 -13.76 31.36
CA VAL A 445 25.22 -14.19 31.63
C VAL A 445 24.75 -13.76 33.03
N GLU A 446 25.67 -13.62 33.99
CA GLU A 446 25.37 -13.10 35.33
C GLU A 446 25.06 -11.59 35.34
N GLN A 447 25.75 -10.79 34.52
CA GLN A 447 25.45 -9.36 34.37
C GLN A 447 24.12 -9.11 33.64
N ILE A 448 23.75 -10.00 32.71
CA ILE A 448 22.44 -9.96 32.04
C ILE A 448 21.31 -10.32 33.02
N LEU A 449 21.57 -11.22 33.98
CA LEU A 449 20.61 -11.59 35.02
C LEU A 449 20.39 -10.50 36.08
N GLU A 450 21.42 -9.71 36.42
CA GLU A 450 21.26 -8.55 37.32
C GLU A 450 20.49 -7.39 36.67
N MET A 451 20.65 -7.14 35.36
CA MET A 451 19.90 -6.08 34.67
C MET A 451 18.40 -6.37 34.55
N LEU A 452 17.98 -7.63 34.67
CA LEU A 452 16.57 -8.04 34.63
C LEU A 452 15.93 -8.15 36.03
N GLY A 453 16.70 -7.93 37.10
CA GLY A 453 16.28 -8.12 38.49
C GLY A 453 15.69 -6.89 39.20
N GLY A 454 15.34 -5.83 38.47
CA GLY A 454 14.78 -4.60 39.06
C GLY A 454 13.27 -4.48 38.87
N ALA A 455 12.52 -4.74 39.94
CA ALA A 455 11.09 -4.46 40.16
C ALA A 455 10.10 -5.63 39.97
N VAL A 456 10.00 -6.49 41.00
CA VAL A 456 8.71 -7.01 41.46
C VAL A 456 8.77 -7.17 43.00
N HIS A 457 8.15 -6.25 43.72
CA HIS A 457 7.73 -6.49 45.09
C HIS A 457 6.21 -6.63 45.08
N LEU A 458 5.72 -7.87 45.13
CA LEU A 458 4.50 -8.31 45.81
C LEU A 458 4.38 -9.83 45.63
N GLY A 459 4.16 -10.51 46.76
CA GLY A 459 4.53 -11.91 46.94
C GLY A 459 3.59 -12.94 46.31
N SER A 460 4.16 -14.13 46.11
CA SER A 460 3.60 -15.41 46.52
C SER A 460 4.66 -16.49 46.31
N ALA A 461 4.91 -17.26 47.37
CA ALA A 461 5.89 -18.34 47.36
C ALA A 461 5.41 -19.49 46.45
N LEU A 462 6.05 -19.64 45.31
CA LEU A 462 6.10 -20.91 44.57
C LEU A 462 7.58 -21.27 44.42
N THR A 463 7.97 -22.36 45.06
CA THR A 463 9.36 -22.82 45.10
C THR A 463 9.79 -23.34 43.73
N ALA A 464 11.02 -23.01 43.34
CA ALA A 464 11.65 -23.40 42.07
C ALA A 464 11.67 -24.92 41.79
N ASP A 465 11.36 -25.75 42.79
CA ASP A 465 11.25 -27.21 42.65
C ASP A 465 9.97 -27.65 41.91
N ALA A 466 8.88 -26.89 42.02
CA ALA A 466 7.62 -27.19 41.33
C ALA A 466 7.72 -26.95 39.82
N THR A 467 8.39 -25.87 39.41
CA THR A 467 8.66 -25.55 38.00
C THR A 467 9.61 -26.56 37.36
N ARG A 468 10.58 -27.08 38.12
CA ARG A 468 11.53 -28.09 37.63
C ARG A 468 10.87 -29.47 37.43
N LYS A 469 9.94 -29.86 38.31
CA LYS A 469 9.14 -31.10 38.15
C LYS A 469 8.16 -31.03 36.98
N LEU A 470 7.55 -29.86 36.73
CA LEU A 470 6.60 -29.68 35.63
C LEU A 470 7.30 -29.70 34.25
N ALA A 471 8.50 -29.11 34.15
CA ALA A 471 9.29 -29.13 32.93
C ALA A 471 9.76 -30.56 32.56
N LYS A 472 10.13 -31.37 33.56
CA LYS A 472 10.61 -32.74 33.32
C LYS A 472 9.49 -33.67 32.82
N ASN A 473 8.32 -33.63 33.45
CA ASN A 473 7.17 -34.43 33.04
C ASN A 473 6.63 -34.07 31.64
N THR A 474 6.79 -32.82 31.21
CA THR A 474 6.36 -32.39 29.87
C THR A 474 7.33 -32.86 28.78
N THR A 475 8.63 -32.92 29.10
CA THR A 475 9.66 -33.35 28.16
C THR A 475 9.62 -34.86 27.92
N ASP A 476 9.39 -35.65 28.98
CA ASP A 476 9.30 -37.12 28.87
C ASP A 476 8.04 -37.56 28.10
N LYS A 477 6.94 -36.81 28.21
CA LYS A 477 5.72 -37.08 27.44
C LYS A 477 5.90 -36.79 25.94
N LEU A 478 6.56 -35.69 25.60
CA LEU A 478 6.83 -35.33 24.21
C LEU A 478 7.82 -36.30 23.55
N LEU A 479 8.78 -36.82 24.30
CA LEU A 479 9.74 -37.81 23.80
C LEU A 479 9.07 -39.18 23.56
N SER A 480 8.14 -39.59 24.42
CA SER A 480 7.33 -40.81 24.25
C SER A 480 6.43 -40.75 23.02
N ASP A 481 5.80 -39.60 22.77
CA ASP A 481 4.91 -39.40 21.61
C ASP A 481 5.71 -39.37 20.29
N LEU A 482 6.93 -38.83 20.30
CA LEU A 482 7.86 -38.85 19.15
C LEU A 482 8.38 -40.25 18.82
N ILE A 483 8.65 -41.07 19.83
CA ILE A 483 9.13 -42.46 19.63
C ILE A 483 8.01 -43.35 19.05
N SER A 484 6.73 -43.10 19.39
CA SER A 484 5.60 -43.80 18.76
C SER A 484 5.41 -43.45 17.28
N LEU A 485 5.82 -42.26 16.83
CA LEU A 485 5.60 -41.80 15.46
C LEU A 485 6.60 -42.38 14.44
N VAL A 486 7.75 -42.88 14.91
CA VAL A 486 8.85 -43.36 14.05
C VAL A 486 8.81 -44.90 13.86
N GLY A 487 7.93 -45.60 14.55
CA GLY A 487 7.93 -47.07 14.66
C GLY A 487 7.22 -47.88 13.56
N THR A 488 6.90 -47.34 12.39
CA THR A 488 6.25 -48.14 11.32
C THR A 488 6.76 -47.81 9.91
N ALA A 489 7.95 -48.31 9.57
CA ALA A 489 8.39 -48.46 8.18
C ALA A 489 9.36 -49.65 8.04
N GLY A 490 8.96 -50.63 7.21
CA GLY A 490 9.69 -51.87 6.88
C GLY A 490 8.91 -53.10 7.36
N THR A 491 8.57 -54.10 6.54
CA THR A 491 9.38 -54.74 5.49
C THR A 491 8.51 -55.56 4.52
N GLU A 492 8.91 -55.51 3.25
CA GLU A 492 9.00 -56.62 2.26
C GLU A 492 7.74 -57.34 1.78
N ASP A 493 7.50 -57.30 0.46
CA ASP A 493 7.65 -58.54 -0.31
C ASP A 493 8.11 -58.26 -1.76
N THR A 494 9.11 -59.01 -2.17
CA THR A 494 9.79 -58.97 -3.47
C THR A 494 9.29 -60.14 -4.29
N THR A 495 8.72 -59.91 -5.48
CA THR A 495 8.60 -60.97 -6.49
C THR A 495 8.90 -60.41 -7.88
N GLN A 496 10.03 -60.89 -8.43
CA GLN A 496 10.39 -60.78 -9.84
C GLN A 496 9.38 -61.50 -10.74
N LEU A 497 9.17 -61.00 -11.96
CA LEU A 497 9.25 -61.79 -13.21
C LEU A 497 9.19 -60.89 -14.46
N GLN A 498 9.65 -61.47 -15.57
CA GLN A 498 10.17 -60.95 -16.84
C GLN A 498 9.26 -60.06 -17.74
N PRO A 499 9.84 -59.44 -18.80
CA PRO A 499 9.12 -58.57 -19.73
C PRO A 499 8.48 -59.34 -20.89
N PRO A 500 7.47 -58.76 -21.55
CA PRO A 500 7.26 -59.05 -22.96
C PRO A 500 7.23 -57.79 -23.83
N THR A 501 8.07 -57.88 -24.85
CA THR A 501 7.93 -57.28 -26.18
C THR A 501 6.53 -57.50 -26.76
N SER A 502 6.02 -56.51 -27.50
CA SER A 502 5.38 -56.62 -28.85
C SER A 502 4.20 -55.65 -29.03
N ALA A 503 4.22 -54.92 -30.15
CA ALA A 503 3.07 -54.23 -30.73
C ALA A 503 1.93 -55.21 -31.09
N PRO A 504 0.73 -54.69 -31.39
CA PRO A 504 0.38 -54.69 -32.81
C PRO A 504 -0.35 -53.45 -33.33
N SER A 505 -0.18 -53.30 -34.64
CA SER A 505 -0.90 -52.49 -35.60
C SER A 505 -2.31 -53.04 -35.88
N GLY A 506 -3.20 -52.16 -36.37
CA GLY A 506 -4.53 -52.50 -36.92
C GLY A 506 -5.45 -51.28 -36.88
N ASN A 507 -5.39 -50.36 -37.86
CA ASN A 507 -6.24 -50.31 -39.05
C ASN A 507 -7.74 -50.57 -38.79
N GLU A 508 -8.56 -49.52 -38.94
CA GLU A 508 -9.81 -49.67 -39.70
C GLU A 508 -10.20 -48.36 -40.41
N THR A 509 -10.44 -48.54 -41.70
CA THR A 509 -10.91 -47.61 -42.70
C THR A 509 -12.43 -47.53 -42.63
N SER A 510 -13.03 -46.34 -42.76
CA SER A 510 -14.30 -46.23 -43.48
C SER A 510 -14.47 -44.85 -44.09
N ALA A 511 -14.80 -44.86 -45.37
CA ALA A 511 -14.84 -43.73 -46.29
C ALA A 511 -16.26 -43.20 -46.49
N ALA A 512 -16.29 -41.92 -46.87
CA ALA A 512 -17.20 -41.25 -47.80
C ALA A 512 -18.71 -41.26 -47.52
N GLN A 513 -19.28 -40.05 -47.35
CA GLN A 513 -20.15 -39.55 -48.40
C GLN A 513 -20.18 -38.01 -48.47
N GLU A 514 -19.87 -37.55 -49.67
CA GLU A 514 -19.89 -36.20 -50.22
C GLU A 514 -21.32 -35.80 -50.60
N THR A 515 -21.76 -34.58 -50.26
CA THR A 515 -22.79 -33.86 -51.05
C THR A 515 -22.62 -32.34 -50.87
N ALA A 516 -22.74 -31.63 -51.98
CA ALA A 516 -22.27 -30.28 -52.26
C ALA A 516 -23.13 -29.11 -51.70
N ALA A 517 -22.53 -27.93 -51.79
CA ALA A 517 -23.01 -26.57 -51.49
C ALA A 517 -24.25 -26.13 -52.32
N PRO A 518 -24.91 -24.99 -52.01
CA PRO A 518 -24.38 -23.61 -52.23
C PRO A 518 -24.58 -22.70 -50.99
N GLY A 519 -23.81 -21.63 -50.73
CA GLY A 519 -23.55 -20.47 -51.58
C GLY A 519 -24.53 -19.32 -51.22
N GLY A 520 -24.14 -18.41 -50.32
CA GLY A 520 -24.99 -17.27 -49.92
C GLY A 520 -24.28 -16.25 -49.02
N SER A 521 -23.76 -15.20 -49.65
CA SER A 521 -23.19 -13.99 -49.03
C SER A 521 -24.29 -13.11 -48.40
N PRO A 522 -24.13 -12.57 -47.17
CA PRO A 522 -25.03 -11.55 -46.67
C PRO A 522 -24.61 -10.17 -47.19
N ARG A 523 -25.40 -9.71 -48.17
CA ARG A 523 -25.51 -8.36 -48.71
C ARG A 523 -25.97 -7.39 -47.61
N ALA A 524 -25.21 -6.31 -47.42
CA ALA A 524 -25.62 -5.19 -46.56
C ALA A 524 -26.84 -4.48 -47.17
N GLU A 525 -27.88 -4.28 -46.36
CA GLU A 525 -29.05 -3.49 -46.72
C GLU A 525 -28.78 -2.00 -46.59
N ALA A 526 -29.14 -1.29 -47.66
CA ALA A 526 -29.16 0.15 -47.76
C ALA A 526 -30.42 0.71 -47.07
N LEU A 527 -30.24 1.73 -46.24
CA LEU A 527 -31.31 2.64 -45.84
C LEU A 527 -31.17 3.93 -46.68
N GLY A 528 -32.10 4.15 -47.61
CA GLY A 528 -32.42 5.51 -48.08
C GLY A 528 -33.14 6.26 -46.94
N GLY A 529 -33.03 7.57 -46.75
CA GLY A 529 -32.66 8.64 -47.66
C GLY A 529 -33.84 9.60 -47.76
N VAL A 530 -33.89 10.65 -46.93
CA VAL A 530 -34.59 11.93 -47.19
C VAL A 530 -33.95 13.02 -46.31
N GLY A 531 -33.55 14.15 -46.91
CA GLY A 531 -33.39 15.42 -46.18
C GLY A 531 -32.21 16.29 -46.58
N LEU A 532 -32.33 16.99 -47.72
CA LEU A 532 -31.46 18.09 -48.14
C LEU A 532 -31.30 19.16 -47.05
N ALA A 533 -30.06 19.62 -46.80
CA ALA A 533 -29.74 21.03 -46.62
C ALA A 533 -28.26 21.32 -46.93
N THR A 534 -28.08 22.04 -48.02
CA THR A 534 -26.94 22.74 -48.61
C THR A 534 -26.11 23.62 -47.65
N LEU A 535 -24.77 23.56 -47.77
CA LEU A 535 -23.79 24.67 -47.98
C LEU A 535 -22.43 24.42 -47.30
N GLY A 536 -21.33 24.65 -48.04
CA GLY A 536 -20.07 25.10 -47.44
C GLY A 536 -18.80 24.27 -47.70
N THR A 537 -18.42 24.07 -48.96
CA THR A 537 -17.06 23.72 -49.40
C THR A 537 -16.05 24.82 -49.04
N MET A 538 -14.83 24.48 -48.56
CA MET A 538 -13.50 25.07 -48.91
C MET A 538 -12.41 24.25 -48.17
N SER A 539 -11.75 23.28 -48.82
CA SER A 539 -10.49 23.37 -49.60
C SER A 539 -9.22 23.65 -48.78
N LEU A 540 -8.40 22.60 -48.66
CA LEU A 540 -6.97 22.61 -48.37
C LEU A 540 -6.19 23.44 -49.40
N GLY A 541 -5.22 24.23 -48.95
CA GLY A 541 -4.12 24.71 -49.78
C GLY A 541 -3.55 26.07 -49.43
N SER A 542 -2.27 26.08 -49.03
CA SER A 542 -1.28 27.17 -49.13
C SER A 542 -1.50 28.48 -48.35
N ILE A 543 -0.58 28.77 -47.40
CA ILE A 543 0.12 30.07 -47.29
C ILE A 543 1.52 29.81 -46.72
N SER A 544 2.52 30.21 -47.49
CA SER A 544 3.91 30.40 -47.06
C SER A 544 4.11 31.84 -46.58
N GLY A 545 4.90 32.02 -45.52
CA GLY A 545 5.86 33.13 -45.37
C GLY A 545 5.36 34.53 -44.98
N ILE A 546 5.54 34.90 -43.71
CA ILE A 546 5.91 36.24 -43.23
C ILE A 546 6.49 36.04 -41.81
N SER A 547 7.82 36.09 -41.65
CA SER A 547 8.64 37.27 -41.33
C SER A 547 8.72 37.59 -39.83
N SER A 548 9.97 37.59 -39.37
CA SER A 548 10.52 37.85 -38.05
C SER A 548 9.90 39.01 -37.26
N GLY A 549 9.76 38.81 -35.94
CA GLY A 549 9.52 39.87 -34.96
C GLY A 549 10.03 39.44 -33.58
N THR A 550 11.12 40.05 -33.14
CA THR A 550 11.77 39.91 -31.84
C THR A 550 10.89 40.37 -30.68
N LEU A 551 10.66 39.52 -29.68
CA LEU A 551 10.20 39.92 -28.34
C LEU A 551 11.20 39.39 -27.31
N ALA A 552 12.25 40.18 -27.10
CA ALA A 552 13.17 40.07 -25.99
C ALA A 552 12.71 40.97 -24.85
N GLY A 553 12.69 40.43 -23.63
CA GLY A 553 12.89 41.21 -22.41
C GLY A 553 11.64 41.76 -21.69
N ALA A 554 11.10 40.97 -20.75
CA ALA A 554 10.59 41.45 -19.45
C ALA A 554 10.14 40.26 -18.59
N GLY A 555 11.07 39.51 -18.00
CA GLY A 555 10.74 38.33 -17.19
C GLY A 555 11.71 38.00 -16.05
N ALA A 556 12.56 38.95 -15.64
CA ALA A 556 13.64 38.66 -14.68
C ALA A 556 13.60 39.45 -13.36
N THR A 557 12.59 40.29 -13.10
CA THR A 557 12.55 41.11 -11.87
C THR A 557 11.55 40.63 -10.80
N PHE A 558 10.71 39.62 -11.08
CA PHE A 558 9.71 39.16 -10.09
C PHE A 558 10.20 38.07 -9.11
N PHE A 559 11.32 37.40 -9.36
CA PHE A 559 11.81 36.32 -8.47
C PHE A 559 12.79 36.78 -7.38
N GLY A 560 13.37 37.99 -7.49
CA GLY A 560 14.31 38.51 -6.48
C GLY A 560 13.66 38.99 -5.18
N GLY A 561 12.43 39.53 -5.26
CA GLY A 561 11.75 40.14 -4.10
C GLY A 561 11.16 39.14 -3.10
N TRP A 562 10.71 37.98 -3.58
CA TRP A 562 10.07 36.96 -2.73
C TRP A 562 11.02 36.32 -1.72
N LYS A 563 12.30 36.16 -2.10
CA LYS A 563 13.33 35.53 -1.25
C LYS A 563 13.84 36.44 -0.13
N LEU A 564 13.73 37.77 -0.28
CA LEU A 564 14.12 38.73 0.76
C LEU A 564 13.00 38.94 1.79
N TYR A 565 11.73 38.89 1.35
CA TYR A 565 10.55 39.04 2.22
C TYR A 565 10.45 37.90 3.25
N ASN A 566 10.78 36.66 2.87
CA ASN A 566 10.72 35.50 3.78
C ASN A 566 11.87 35.43 4.80
N ARG A 567 12.90 36.29 4.71
CA ARG A 567 14.01 36.31 5.68
C ARG A 567 13.80 37.32 6.81
N TYR A 568 12.82 38.23 6.68
CA TYR A 568 12.62 39.34 7.63
C TYR A 568 11.50 39.09 8.66
N LYS A 569 10.78 37.96 8.57
CA LYS A 569 9.64 37.63 9.44
C LYS A 569 9.83 36.26 10.07
N GLY A 570 10.51 36.22 11.21
CA GLY A 570 10.19 35.23 12.24
C GLY A 570 11.35 34.51 12.90
N ASP A 571 11.94 35.13 13.93
CA ASP A 571 12.23 34.40 15.17
C ASP A 571 12.13 35.37 16.38
N PRO A 572 11.00 35.37 17.13
CA PRO A 572 10.82 36.25 18.29
C PRO A 572 11.10 35.58 19.65
N TRP A 573 11.71 34.40 19.71
CA TRP A 573 11.93 33.71 21.00
C TRP A 573 13.36 33.87 21.53
N VAL A 574 13.69 35.09 21.95
CA VAL A 574 14.72 35.32 22.97
C VAL A 574 14.04 36.09 24.10
N ARG A 575 13.77 35.42 25.23
CA ARG A 575 13.54 36.10 26.50
C ARG A 575 14.77 35.90 27.37
N GLN A 576 15.38 37.03 27.72
CA GLN A 576 16.09 37.20 28.98
C GLN A 576 15.13 36.89 30.13
N ILE A 577 15.51 35.98 31.03
CA ILE A 577 15.67 36.20 32.48
C ILE A 577 16.79 35.28 32.94
#